data_AF-A0AAE9DIR0-F1
#
_entry.id   AF-A0AAE9DIR0-F1
#
_cell.length_a   1.000
_cell.length_b   1.000
_cell.length_c   1.000
_cell.angle_alpha   90.00
_cell.angle_beta   90.00
_cell.angle_gamma   90.00
#
_symmetry.space_group_name_H-M   'P 1'
#
loop_
_entity.id
_entity.type
_entity.pdbx_description
1 polymer ?
#
loop_
_entity_poly.entity_id
_entity_poly.type
_entity_poly.pdbx_seq_one_letter_code
_entity_poly.pdbx_strand_id
1 'polypeptide(L)'
;MGDFAFDCIGIYLPDDLLHGPIDPSHPFLDELDDDCDATKEVERRRAERELVSQTMQSAIGHMLNYIRDYHLDIRTGSLESCKNRKTCENHLSWKDVKIFREKCRAENKNPDDFEPADLIGL
;
A
#
# COMPACT_ATOMS: atom_id res chain seq x y z
N MET A 1 2.86 8.73 -5.88
CA MET A 1 2.31 7.95 -4.75
C MET A 1 2.46 8.67 -3.40
N GLY A 2 2.87 9.95 -3.39
CA GLY A 2 2.87 10.79 -2.17
C GLY A 2 1.52 11.46 -1.90
N ASP A 3 0.76 11.80 -2.95
CA ASP A 3 -0.47 12.60 -2.80
C ASP A 3 -1.58 11.87 -2.05
N PHE A 4 -1.87 10.61 -2.40
CA PHE A 4 -2.95 9.85 -1.76
C PHE A 4 -2.87 9.82 -0.22
N ALA A 5 -1.65 9.64 0.33
CA ALA A 5 -1.48 9.57 1.78
C ALA A 5 -1.79 10.92 2.45
N PHE A 6 -1.38 12.01 1.81
CA PHE A 6 -1.60 13.36 2.32
C PHE A 6 -3.04 13.81 2.13
N ASP A 7 -3.66 13.42 1.01
CA ASP A 7 -5.08 13.67 0.73
C ASP A 7 -5.98 12.96 1.75
N CYS A 8 -5.74 11.67 2.01
CA CYS A 8 -6.55 10.89 2.95
C CYS A 8 -6.47 11.38 4.40
N ILE A 9 -5.33 11.94 4.80
CA ILE A 9 -5.10 12.43 6.16
C ILE A 9 -5.38 13.95 6.26
N GLY A 10 -5.72 14.61 5.15
CA GLY A 10 -6.04 16.04 5.13
C GLY A 10 -4.82 16.94 5.36
N ILE A 11 -3.62 16.48 4.98
CA ILE A 11 -2.38 17.25 5.08
C ILE A 11 -1.76 17.58 3.73
N TYR A 12 -2.57 17.51 2.66
CA TYR A 12 -2.18 17.96 1.34
C TYR A 12 -1.73 19.43 1.38
N LEU A 13 -0.69 19.73 0.62
CA LEU A 13 -0.18 21.07 0.36
C LEU A 13 0.29 21.12 -1.10
N PRO A 14 -0.03 22.20 -1.83
CA PRO A 14 0.62 22.55 -3.09
C PRO A 14 2.15 22.64 -2.95
N ASP A 15 2.87 22.33 -4.03
CA ASP A 15 4.34 22.25 -4.04
C ASP A 15 5.02 23.56 -3.62
N ASP A 16 4.47 24.70 -4.03
CA ASP A 16 4.94 26.04 -3.68
C ASP A 16 4.71 26.40 -2.21
N LEU A 17 3.77 25.74 -1.52
CA LEU A 17 3.58 25.85 -0.08
C LEU A 17 4.39 24.83 0.73
N LEU A 18 5.17 23.93 0.11
CA LEU A 18 5.97 22.96 0.86
C LEU A 18 7.19 23.57 1.55
N HIS A 19 7.75 24.64 0.99
CA HIS A 19 9.01 25.21 1.43
C HIS A 19 9.00 26.73 1.37
N GLY A 20 9.89 27.38 2.12
CA GLY A 20 10.05 28.82 2.08
C GLY A 20 8.91 29.59 2.76
N PRO A 21 8.89 30.93 2.59
CA PRO A 21 7.88 31.79 3.20
C PRO A 21 6.48 31.49 2.64
N ILE A 22 5.47 31.59 3.50
CA ILE A 22 4.07 31.40 3.13
C ILE A 22 3.56 32.75 2.60
N ASP A 23 3.05 32.76 1.37
CA ASP A 23 2.35 33.92 0.80
C ASP A 23 0.92 33.96 1.38
N PRO A 24 0.56 34.99 2.18
CA PRO A 24 -0.77 35.09 2.78
C PRO A 24 -1.90 35.26 1.76
N SER A 25 -1.58 35.62 0.52
CA SER A 25 -2.53 35.78 -0.58
C SER A 25 -2.65 34.54 -1.47
N HIS A 26 -1.99 33.45 -1.08
CA HIS A 26 -1.99 32.21 -1.86
C HIS A 26 -3.42 31.61 -1.90
N PRO A 27 -4.00 31.33 -3.09
CA PRO A 27 -5.40 30.91 -3.22
C PRO A 27 -5.79 29.66 -2.42
N PHE A 28 -4.86 28.72 -2.25
CA PHE A 28 -5.08 27.52 -1.42
C PHE A 28 -5.40 27.85 0.04
N LEU A 29 -4.95 28.99 0.56
CA LEU A 29 -5.25 29.38 1.94
C LEU A 29 -6.72 29.75 2.13
N ASP A 30 -7.39 30.20 1.07
CA ASP A 30 -8.84 30.48 1.08
C ASP A 30 -9.68 29.19 1.12
N GLU A 31 -9.08 28.04 0.80
CA GLU A 31 -9.71 26.72 0.88
C GLU A 31 -9.53 26.05 2.25
N LEU A 32 -8.70 26.62 3.13
CA LEU A 32 -8.51 26.14 4.50
C LEU A 32 -9.66 26.64 5.38
N ASP A 33 -10.08 25.82 6.36
CA ASP A 33 -11.18 26.18 7.27
C ASP A 33 -10.97 27.57 7.90
N ASP A 34 -12.00 28.42 7.81
CA ASP A 34 -12.01 29.82 8.30
C ASP A 34 -11.68 29.95 9.80
N ASP A 35 -11.88 28.88 10.57
CA ASP A 35 -11.67 28.85 12.02
C ASP A 35 -10.19 28.62 12.42
N CYS A 36 -9.29 28.41 11.46
CA CYS A 36 -7.87 28.17 11.71
C CYS A 36 -6.95 29.28 11.15
N ASP A 37 -5.82 29.52 11.83
CA ASP A 37 -4.77 30.36 11.28
C ASP A 37 -4.11 29.61 10.11
N ALA A 38 -4.42 30.03 8.89
CA ALA A 38 -3.97 29.38 7.65
C ALA A 38 -2.44 29.18 7.59
N THR A 39 -1.68 30.13 8.14
CA THR A 39 -0.21 30.01 8.19
C THR A 39 0.21 28.91 9.16
N LYS A 40 -0.43 28.82 10.34
CA LYS A 40 -0.20 27.72 11.29
C LYS A 40 -0.60 26.38 10.71
N GLU A 41 -1.68 26.32 9.94
CA GLU A 41 -2.13 25.07 9.32
C GLU A 41 -1.15 24.59 8.25
N VAL A 42 -0.60 25.49 7.42
CA VAL A 42 0.48 25.13 6.48
C VAL A 42 1.70 24.60 7.21
N GLU A 43 2.15 25.27 8.27
CA GLU A 43 3.30 24.82 9.07
C GLU A 43 3.04 23.47 9.76
N ARG A 44 1.82 23.24 10.27
CA ARG A 44 1.42 21.95 10.84
C ARG A 44 1.49 20.84 9.78
N ARG A 45 0.90 21.07 8.60
CA ARG A 45 0.95 20.11 7.50
C ARG A 45 2.39 19.82 7.08
N ARG A 46 3.26 20.84 6.95
CA ARG A 46 4.70 20.66 6.68
C ARG A 46 5.35 19.73 7.71
N ALA A 47 5.13 19.99 9.00
CA ALA A 47 5.75 19.23 10.08
C ALA A 47 5.30 17.76 10.13
N GLU A 48 4.06 17.46 9.76
CA GLU A 48 3.50 16.11 9.84
C GLU A 48 3.77 15.24 8.60
N ARG A 49 4.15 15.83 7.47
CA ARG A 49 4.32 15.11 6.19
C ARG A 49 5.25 13.91 6.28
N GLU A 50 6.40 14.07 6.93
CA GLU A 50 7.36 12.96 7.05
C GLU A 50 6.75 11.80 7.85
N LEU A 51 6.14 12.10 8.99
CA LEU A 51 5.50 11.11 9.86
C LEU A 51 4.36 10.37 9.13
N VAL A 52 3.51 11.10 8.42
CA VAL A 52 2.38 10.51 7.65
C VAL A 52 2.91 9.63 6.53
N SER A 53 3.94 10.07 5.80
CA SER A 53 4.57 9.28 4.74
C SER A 53 5.12 7.96 5.29
N GLN A 54 5.90 8.02 6.38
CA GLN A 54 6.47 6.83 7.02
C GLN A 54 5.39 5.89 7.57
N THR A 55 4.37 6.45 8.22
CA THR A 55 3.25 5.69 8.80
C THR A 55 2.45 4.97 7.72
N MET A 56 2.12 5.66 6.61
CA MET A 56 1.39 5.06 5.50
C MET A 56 2.21 3.95 4.84
N GLN A 57 3.51 4.17 4.59
CA GLN A 57 4.40 3.14 4.05
C GLN A 57 4.45 1.90 4.95
N SER A 58 4.56 2.10 6.27
CA SER A 58 4.54 1.02 7.25
C SER A 58 3.20 0.28 7.24
N ALA A 59 2.08 0.99 7.27
CA ALA A 59 0.74 0.40 7.24
C ALA A 59 0.48 -0.44 5.98
N ILE A 60 0.87 0.09 4.81
CA ILE A 60 0.81 -0.66 3.54
C ILE A 60 1.70 -1.90 3.61
N GLY A 61 2.93 -1.76 4.12
CA GLY A 61 3.84 -2.89 4.33
C GLY A 61 3.23 -3.98 5.21
N HIS A 62 2.63 -3.61 6.34
CA HIS A 62 1.95 -4.54 7.24
C HIS A 62 0.75 -5.21 6.57
N MET A 63 -0.08 -4.46 5.85
CA MET A 63 -1.22 -5.00 5.11
C MET A 63 -0.78 -6.02 4.04
N LEU A 64 0.24 -5.69 3.25
CA LEU A 64 0.79 -6.59 2.24
C LEU A 64 1.43 -7.84 2.85
N ASN A 65 2.11 -7.69 4.00
CA ASN A 65 2.63 -8.84 4.74
C ASN A 65 1.48 -9.73 5.24
N TYR A 66 0.41 -9.12 5.76
CA TYR A 66 -0.76 -9.85 6.25
C TYR A 66 -1.45 -10.64 5.14
N ILE A 67 -1.64 -10.03 3.95
CA ILE A 67 -2.22 -10.72 2.79
C ILE A 67 -1.38 -11.94 2.38
N ARG A 68 -0.05 -11.89 2.51
CA ARG A 68 0.82 -13.04 2.20
C ARG A 68 0.68 -14.21 3.16
N ASP A 69 0.17 -13.98 4.37
CA ASP A 69 -0.13 -15.05 5.32
C ASP A 69 -1.48 -15.75 5.00
N TYR A 70 -2.28 -15.19 4.08
CA TYR A 70 -3.50 -15.84 3.59
C TYR A 70 -3.18 -16.75 2.40
N HIS A 71 -3.65 -17.98 2.49
CA HIS A 71 -3.51 -18.98 1.45
C HIS A 71 -4.89 -19.40 0.97
N LEU A 72 -5.00 -19.83 -0.29
CA LEU A 72 -6.23 -20.38 -0.83
C LEU A 72 -6.34 -21.86 -0.41
N ASP A 73 -7.38 -22.20 0.35
CA ASP A 73 -7.80 -23.58 0.57
C ASP A 73 -8.58 -24.05 -0.67
N ILE A 74 -8.03 -25.03 -1.37
CA ILE A 74 -8.60 -25.55 -2.62
C ILE A 74 -9.88 -26.36 -2.37
N ARG A 75 -10.02 -26.99 -1.20
CA ARG A 75 -11.22 -27.78 -0.89
C ARG A 75 -12.45 -26.91 -0.71
N THR A 76 -12.28 -25.75 -0.10
CA THR A 76 -13.37 -24.81 0.21
C THR A 76 -13.48 -23.68 -0.80
N GLY A 77 -12.40 -23.38 -1.52
CA GLY A 77 -12.28 -22.21 -2.40
C GLY A 77 -12.12 -20.89 -1.63
N SER A 78 -11.84 -20.94 -0.32
CA SER A 78 -11.71 -19.75 0.53
C SER A 78 -10.25 -19.33 0.75
N LEU A 79 -10.03 -18.02 0.87
CA LEU A 79 -8.78 -17.46 1.37
C LEU A 79 -8.78 -17.46 2.89
N GLU A 80 -7.81 -18.16 3.48
CA GLU A 80 -7.73 -18.37 4.92
C GLU A 80 -6.34 -18.01 5.46
N SER A 81 -6.31 -17.44 6.67
CA SER A 81 -5.04 -17.17 7.35
C SER A 81 -4.36 -18.49 7.70
N CYS A 82 -3.21 -18.76 7.09
CA CYS A 82 -2.49 -20.01 7.26
C CYS A 82 -1.39 -19.89 8.33
N LYS A 83 -1.53 -20.62 9.43
CA LYS A 83 -0.53 -20.66 10.52
C LYS A 83 0.83 -21.19 10.08
N ASN A 84 0.87 -22.06 9.07
CA ASN A 84 2.10 -22.63 8.52
C ASN A 84 2.85 -21.64 7.61
N ARG A 85 2.22 -20.54 7.19
CA ARG A 85 2.83 -19.49 6.36
C ARG A 85 3.66 -20.10 5.23
N LYS A 86 4.93 -19.72 5.12
CA LYS A 86 5.86 -20.15 4.06
C LYS A 86 6.14 -21.66 4.00
N THR A 87 5.82 -22.43 5.04
CA THR A 87 6.02 -23.89 5.07
C THR A 87 4.71 -24.65 4.91
N CYS A 88 3.64 -23.98 4.44
CA CYS A 88 2.40 -24.65 4.10
C CYS A 88 2.57 -25.47 2.81
N GLU A 89 2.16 -26.73 2.86
CA GLU A 89 2.16 -27.65 1.70
C GLU A 89 0.75 -28.11 1.31
N ASN A 90 -0.29 -27.53 1.94
CA ASN A 90 -1.69 -27.96 1.77
C ASN A 90 -2.59 -26.89 1.17
N HIS A 91 -2.14 -25.64 1.13
CA HIS A 91 -2.89 -24.51 0.59
C HIS A 91 -2.03 -23.79 -0.44
N LEU A 92 -2.67 -23.20 -1.44
CA LEU A 92 -1.98 -22.43 -2.46
C LEU A 92 -1.53 -21.08 -1.86
N SER A 93 -0.22 -20.88 -1.77
CA SER A 93 0.37 -19.65 -1.23
C SER A 93 0.78 -18.68 -2.34
N TRP A 94 0.94 -17.40 -1.99
CA TRP A 94 1.48 -16.42 -2.93
C TRP A 94 2.93 -16.73 -3.38
N LYS A 95 3.70 -17.45 -2.55
CA LYS A 95 5.04 -17.92 -2.89
C LYS A 95 4.99 -18.87 -4.09
N ASP A 96 4.06 -19.82 -4.06
CA ASP A 96 3.91 -20.85 -5.09
C ASP A 96 3.53 -20.22 -6.44
N VAL A 97 2.54 -19.32 -6.43
CA VAL A 97 2.12 -18.54 -7.61
C VAL A 97 3.29 -17.74 -8.16
N LYS A 98 4.09 -17.09 -7.29
CA LYS A 98 5.26 -16.32 -7.73
C LYS A 98 6.31 -17.21 -8.42
N ILE A 99 6.63 -18.37 -7.83
CA ILE A 99 7.58 -19.34 -8.41
C ILE A 99 7.10 -19.83 -9.77
N PHE A 100 5.81 -20.17 -9.89
CA PHE A 100 5.22 -20.58 -11.16
C PHE A 100 5.32 -19.48 -12.22
N ARG A 101 4.92 -18.26 -11.90
CA ARG A 101 4.97 -17.12 -12.83
C ARG A 101 6.41 -16.77 -13.25
N GLU A 102 7.40 -17.00 -12.39
CA GLU A 102 8.81 -16.87 -12.75
C GLU A 102 9.24 -17.96 -13.75
N LYS A 103 8.83 -19.21 -13.53
CA LYS A 103 9.06 -20.31 -14.49
C LYS A 103 8.39 -20.05 -15.84
N CYS A 104 7.13 -19.64 -15.87
CA CYS A 104 6.42 -19.33 -17.10
C CYS A 104 7.08 -18.20 -17.90
N ARG A 105 7.58 -17.16 -17.23
CA ARG A 105 8.34 -16.08 -17.87
C ARG A 105 9.64 -16.57 -18.50
N ALA A 106 10.35 -17.50 -17.84
CA ALA A 106 11.57 -18.08 -18.40
C ALA A 106 11.29 -18.99 -19.62
N GLU A 107 10.13 -19.64 -19.65
CA GLU A 107 9.73 -20.59 -20.69
C GLU A 107 8.83 -19.99 -21.79
N ASN A 108 8.56 -18.67 -21.70
CA ASN A 108 7.63 -17.95 -22.57
C ASN A 108 6.23 -18.59 -22.64
N LYS A 109 5.74 -19.09 -21.50
CA LYS A 109 4.40 -19.67 -21.31
C LYS A 109 3.47 -18.65 -20.66
N ASN A 110 2.16 -18.88 -20.80
CA ASN A 110 1.16 -18.05 -20.15
C ASN A 110 1.22 -18.24 -18.61
N PRO A 111 1.50 -17.17 -17.83
CA PRO A 111 1.58 -17.26 -16.36
C PRO A 111 0.23 -17.41 -15.64
N ASP A 112 -0.89 -17.28 -16.36
CA ASP A 112 -2.25 -17.36 -15.82
C ASP A 112 -3.02 -18.60 -16.30
N ASP A 113 -2.37 -19.48 -17.05
CA ASP A 113 -2.92 -20.76 -17.50
C ASP A 113 -2.51 -21.86 -16.53
N PHE A 114 -3.24 -22.01 -15.43
CA PHE A 114 -2.97 -23.00 -14.39
C PHE A 114 -4.21 -23.41 -13.60
N GLU A 115 -4.19 -24.63 -13.07
CA GLU A 115 -5.12 -25.07 -12.03
C GLU A 115 -4.48 -24.87 -10.65
N PRO A 116 -5.18 -24.26 -9.66
CA PRO A 116 -4.61 -23.95 -8.35
C PRO A 116 -3.92 -25.13 -7.65
N ALA A 117 -4.42 -26.36 -7.86
CA ALA A 117 -3.89 -27.57 -7.23
C ALA A 117 -2.48 -27.94 -7.72
N ASP A 118 -2.14 -27.57 -8.96
CA ASP A 118 -0.85 -27.92 -9.57
C ASP A 118 0.33 -27.12 -8.99
N LEU A 119 0.02 -26.04 -8.27
CA LEU A 119 1.03 -25.13 -7.72
C LEU A 119 1.38 -25.40 -6.26
N ILE A 120 0.57 -26.17 -5.53
CA ILE A 120 0.80 -26.34 -4.10
C ILE A 120 2.18 -26.98 -3.85
N GLY A 121 3.02 -26.30 -3.05
CA GLY A 121 4.33 -26.80 -2.64
C GLY A 121 5.49 -26.52 -3.61
N LEU A 122 5.33 -25.58 -4.55
CA LEU A 122 6.38 -25.18 -5.50
C LEU A 122 7.59 -24.43 -4.90
#